data_AF-A0A660W110-F1
#
_entry.id   AF-A0A660W110-F1
#
_cell.length_a   1.000
_cell.length_b   1.000
_cell.length_c   1.000
_cell.angle_alpha   90.00
_cell.angle_beta   90.00
_cell.angle_gamma   90.00
#
_symmetry.space_group_name_H-M   'P 1'
#
loop_
_entity.id
_entity.type
_entity.pdbx_description
1 polymer ?
#
loop_
_entity_poly.entity_id
_entity_poly.type
_entity_poly.pdbx_seq_one_letter_code
_entity_poly.pdbx_strand_id
1 'polypeptide(L)'
;LQSLDLIVFLIKMKYRGKYVRKVESIYEVVGFDTEKKRPITRKIFEWDASRDKIIIKEDSVTLQKIIKRTGLKEKQLIEELKSW
;
A
#
# COMPACT_ATOMS: atom_id res chain seq x y z
N LEU A 1 10.40 -13.24 13.72
CA LEU A 1 9.50 -12.11 14.05
C LEU A 1 9.61 -11.06 12.93
N GLN A 2 8.81 -11.19 11.88
CA GLN A 2 8.56 -10.11 10.93
C GLN A 2 7.09 -9.73 11.09
N SER A 3 6.81 -8.58 11.71
CA SER A 3 5.45 -8.13 12.04
C SER A 3 4.98 -6.93 11.21
N LEU A 4 5.84 -6.41 10.34
CA LEU A 4 5.51 -5.28 9.47
C LEU A 4 5.04 -5.80 8.13
N ASP A 5 3.78 -5.54 7.77
CA ASP A 5 3.20 -5.90 6.46
C ASP A 5 3.08 -4.70 5.51
N LEU A 6 2.90 -3.47 6.03
CA LEU A 6 2.60 -2.29 5.23
C LEU A 6 3.36 -1.05 5.73
N ILE A 7 3.87 -0.24 4.80
CA ILE A 7 4.56 1.02 5.05
C ILE A 7 3.87 2.13 4.25
N VAL A 8 3.44 3.19 4.92
CA VAL A 8 2.78 4.34 4.31
C VAL A 8 3.69 5.56 4.37
N PHE A 9 4.04 6.12 3.22
CA PHE A 9 4.75 7.39 3.13
C PHE A 9 3.76 8.54 2.99
N LEU A 10 3.89 9.52 3.88
CA LEU A 10 3.09 10.74 3.86
C LEU A 10 3.99 11.91 3.48
N ILE A 11 3.52 12.75 2.57
CA ILE A 11 4.17 14.01 2.22
C ILE A 11 3.35 15.18 2.73
N LYS A 12 4.01 16.17 3.35
CA LYS A 12 3.43 17.47 3.66
C LYS A 12 3.87 18.46 2.60
N MET A 13 2.92 19.06 1.90
CA MET A 13 3.20 20.05 0.85
C MET A 13 2.35 21.30 1.03
N LYS A 14 2.80 22.44 0.49
CA LYS A 14 2.02 23.67 0.45
C LYS A 14 1.24 23.73 -0.86
N TYR A 15 -0.08 23.75 -0.75
CA TYR A 15 -1.00 23.86 -1.89
C TYR A 15 -1.95 25.03 -1.67
N ARG A 16 -1.96 26.00 -2.60
CA ARG A 16 -2.79 27.22 -2.52
C ARG A 16 -2.69 27.95 -1.16
N GLY A 17 -1.47 28.11 -0.66
CA GLY A 17 -1.20 28.80 0.61
C GLY A 17 -1.43 27.98 1.88
N LYS A 18 -2.05 26.79 1.79
CA LYS A 18 -2.32 25.91 2.92
C LYS A 18 -1.40 24.70 2.92
N TYR A 19 -1.06 24.16 4.09
CA TYR A 19 -0.37 22.88 4.18
C TYR A 19 -1.38 21.74 4.08
N VAL A 20 -1.10 20.80 3.19
CA VAL A 20 -1.87 19.55 3.03
C VAL A 20 -0.94 18.37 3.25
N ARG A 21 -1.49 17.26 3.74
CA ARG A 21 -0.82 15.96 3.80
C ARG A 21 -1.45 15.02 2.80
N LYS A 22 -0.64 14.34 2.00
CA LYS A 22 -1.09 13.31 1.06
C LYS A 22 -0.33 12.02 1.30
N VAL A 23 -0.97 10.89 1.01
CA VAL A 23 -0.28 9.61 0.88
C VAL A 23 0.51 9.66 -0.42
N GLU A 24 1.83 9.63 -0.30
CA GLU A 24 2.74 9.64 -1.44
C GLU A 24 2.88 8.25 -2.03
N SER A 25 3.11 7.26 -1.19
CA SER A 25 3.28 5.88 -1.62
C SER A 25 2.94 4.88 -0.51
N ILE A 26 2.54 3.69 -0.92
CA ILE A 26 2.31 2.56 -0.01
C ILE A 26 3.15 1.38 -0.49
N TYR A 27 3.89 0.79 0.44
CA TYR A 27 4.69 -0.39 0.21
C TYR A 27 4.19 -1.55 1.05
N GLU A 28 4.20 -2.75 0.47
CA GLU A 28 4.02 -3.99 1.19
C GLU A 28 5.36 -4.65 1.47
N VAL A 29 5.56 -5.12 2.69
CA VAL A 29 6.73 -5.92 3.07
C VAL A 29 6.40 -7.39 2.82
N VAL A 30 7.13 -7.99 1.89
CA VAL A 30 6.89 -9.39 1.48
C VAL A 30 7.91 -10.37 2.05
N GLY A 31 8.99 -9.86 2.67
CA GLY A 31 10.01 -10.69 3.31
C GLY A 31 11.18 -9.87 3.85
N PHE A 32 12.22 -10.55 4.30
CA PHE A 32 13.50 -9.95 4.72
C PHE A 32 14.64 -10.53 3.91
N ASP A 33 15.50 -9.68 3.36
CA ASP A 33 16.78 -10.08 2.82
C ASP A 33 17.79 -10.14 3.98
N THR A 34 18.15 -11.34 4.42
CA THR A 34 19.04 -11.58 5.56
C THR A 34 20.49 -11.21 5.26
N GLU A 35 20.91 -11.31 3.99
CA GLU A 35 22.27 -10.95 3.57
C GLU A 35 22.44 -9.43 3.59
N LYS A 36 21.48 -8.70 3.02
CA LYS A 36 21.51 -7.23 2.93
C LYS A 36 20.91 -6.53 4.14
N LYS A 37 20.39 -7.29 5.11
CA LYS A 37 19.72 -6.81 6.33
C LYS A 37 18.63 -5.75 6.05
N ARG A 38 17.78 -5.99 5.05
CA ARG A 38 16.72 -5.04 4.65
C ARG A 38 15.40 -5.74 4.30
N PRO A 39 14.25 -5.08 4.52
CA PRO A 39 12.97 -5.62 4.09
C PRO A 39 12.90 -5.67 2.55
N ILE A 40 12.33 -6.75 2.03
CA ILE A 40 11.93 -6.87 0.63
C ILE A 40 10.56 -6.23 0.52
N THR A 41 10.44 -5.19 -0.31
CA THR A 41 9.22 -4.39 -0.42
C THR A 41 8.70 -4.33 -1.85
N ARG A 42 7.38 -4.17 -1.99
CA ARG A 42 6.70 -3.89 -3.26
C ARG A 42 5.92 -2.59 -3.14
N LYS A 43 6.09 -1.66 -4.08
CA LYS A 43 5.28 -0.44 -4.11
C LYS A 43 3.96 -0.78 -4.79
N ILE A 44 2.86 -0.72 -4.06
CA ILE A 44 1.51 -1.03 -4.59
C ILE A 44 0.74 0.22 -5.00
N PHE A 45 1.09 1.36 -4.41
CA PHE A 45 0.42 2.64 -4.59
C PHE A 45 1.44 3.75 -4.75
N GLU A 46 1.21 4.65 -5.69
CA GLU A 46 1.97 5.88 -5.86
C GLU A 46 1.05 7.04 -6.22
N TRP A 47 1.24 8.19 -5.60
CA TRP A 47 0.59 9.43 -6.00
C TRP A 47 1.47 10.20 -6.99
N ASP A 48 0.93 10.48 -8.17
CA ASP A 48 1.55 11.34 -9.18
C ASP A 48 1.14 12.79 -8.93
N ALA A 49 2.08 13.55 -8.35
CA ALA A 49 1.89 14.96 -8.02
C ALA A 49 1.64 15.86 -9.24
N SER A 50 2.13 15.48 -10.43
CA SER A 50 1.98 16.29 -11.65
C SER A 50 0.55 16.29 -12.19
N ARG A 51 -0.15 15.17 -12.01
CA ARG A 51 -1.52 14.96 -12.52
C ARG A 51 -2.57 14.89 -11.42
N ASP A 52 -2.15 14.94 -10.16
CA ASP A 52 -2.95 14.68 -8.97
C ASP A 52 -3.76 13.36 -9.09
N LYS A 53 -3.07 12.27 -9.44
CA LYS A 53 -3.69 10.95 -9.66
C LYS A 53 -3.00 9.86 -8.87
N ILE A 54 -3.79 8.88 -8.45
CA ILE A 54 -3.29 7.64 -7.85
C ILE A 54 -2.92 6.67 -8.97
N ILE A 55 -1.75 6.05 -8.85
CA ILE A 55 -1.25 5.00 -9.72
C ILE A 55 -1.15 3.72 -8.89
N ILE A 56 -1.92 2.71 -9.29
CA ILE A 56 -1.76 1.34 -8.79
C ILE A 56 -0.63 0.69 -9.57
N LYS A 57 0.37 0.18 -8.85
CA LYS A 57 1.62 -0.31 -9.45
C LYS A 57 1.67 -1.83 -9.54
N GLU A 58 1.18 -2.52 -8.53
CA GLU A 58 1.23 -3.97 -8.40
C GLU A 58 0.00 -4.48 -7.63
N ASP A 59 -0.31 -5.76 -7.80
CA ASP A 59 -1.34 -6.45 -7.02
C ASP A 59 -0.92 -6.59 -5.56
N SER A 60 -1.87 -6.46 -4.64
CA SER A 60 -1.62 -6.57 -3.20
C SER A 60 -1.41 -8.02 -2.76
N VAL A 61 -0.22 -8.30 -2.23
CA VAL A 61 0.10 -9.57 -1.56
C VAL A 61 -0.67 -9.68 -0.25
N THR A 62 -0.91 -8.57 0.44
CA THR A 62 -1.70 -8.55 1.68
C THR A 62 -3.13 -9.01 1.44
N LEU A 63 -3.80 -8.50 0.39
CA LEU A 63 -5.15 -8.94 0.04
C LEU A 63 -5.17 -10.44 -0.30
N GLN A 64 -4.16 -10.93 -1.03
CA GLN A 64 -4.03 -12.37 -1.31
C GLN A 64 -3.84 -13.21 -0.05
N LYS A 65 -3.07 -12.73 0.94
CA LYS A 65 -2.96 -13.39 2.26
C LYS A 65 -4.30 -13.42 2.99
N ILE A 66 -5.07 -12.33 2.94
CA ILE A 66 -6.41 -12.24 3.56
C ILE A 66 -7.36 -13.25 2.91
N ILE A 67 -7.44 -13.28 1.57
CA ILE A 67 -8.24 -14.25 0.80
C ILE A 67 -7.92 -15.69 1.23
N LYS A 68 -6.64 -16.05 1.31
CA LYS A 68 -6.22 -17.40 1.73
C LYS A 68 -6.61 -17.71 3.18
N ARG A 69 -6.56 -16.72 4.08
CA ARG A 69 -6.89 -16.89 5.50
C ARG A 69 -8.40 -16.99 5.74
N THR A 70 -9.19 -16.23 5.00
CA THR A 70 -10.65 -16.14 5.19
C THR A 70 -11.44 -17.12 4.31
N GLY A 71 -10.84 -17.63 3.23
CA GLY A 71 -11.52 -18.45 2.23
C GLY A 71 -12.48 -17.67 1.34
N LEU A 72 -12.50 -16.33 1.43
CA LEU A 72 -13.35 -15.48 0.61
C LEU A 72 -12.87 -15.47 -0.84
N LYS A 73 -13.81 -15.37 -1.79
CA LYS A 73 -13.46 -15.04 -3.18
C LYS A 73 -13.07 -13.57 -3.26
N GLU A 74 -12.14 -13.24 -4.16
CA GLU A 74 -11.68 -11.87 -4.38
C GLU A 74 -12.83 -10.87 -4.57
N LYS A 75 -13.83 -11.23 -5.37
CA LYS A 75 -15.02 -10.39 -5.59
C LYS A 75 -15.75 -10.04 -4.29
N GLN A 76 -15.88 -11.00 -3.37
CA GLN A 76 -16.57 -10.78 -2.08
C GLN A 76 -15.74 -9.83 -1.20
N LEU A 77 -14.42 -9.99 -1.18
CA LEU A 77 -13.53 -9.08 -0.45
C LEU A 77 -13.61 -7.65 -0.99
N ILE A 78 -13.64 -7.48 -2.31
CA ILE A 78 -13.78 -6.15 -2.93
C ILE A 78 -15.15 -5.54 -2.64
N GLU A 79 -16.20 -6.33 -2.61
CA GLU A 79 -17.54 -5.88 -2.21
C GLU A 79 -17.56 -5.42 -0.76
N GLU A 80 -16.92 -6.16 0.16
CA GLU A 80 -16.75 -5.74 1.56
C GLU A 80 -15.94 -4.45 1.67
N LEU A 81 -14.82 -4.30 0.95
CA LEU A 81 -14.02 -3.06 0.99
C LEU A 81 -14.79 -1.83 0.51
N LYS A 82 -15.80 -2.01 -0.35
CA LYS A 82 -16.65 -0.92 -0.85
C LYS A 82 -17.86 -0.63 0.04
N SER A 83 -18.23 -1.54 0.94
CA SER A 83 -19.40 -1.38 1.81
C SER A 83 -19.09 -0.67 3.13
N TRP A 84 -17.82 -0.37 3.39
CA TRP A 84 -17.33 0.36 4.57
C TRP A 84 -17.07 1.83 4.27
#